data_AF-A0A3B8WXL7-F1
#
_entry.id   AF-A0A3B8WXL7-F1
#
_cell.length_a   1.000
_cell.length_b   1.000
_cell.length_c   1.000
_cell.angle_alpha   90.00
_cell.angle_beta   90.00
_cell.angle_gamma   90.00
#
_symmetry.space_group_name_H-M   'P 1'
#
loop_
_entity.id
_entity.type
_entity.pdbx_description
1 polymer ?
#
loop_
_entity_poly.entity_id
_entity_poly.type
_entity_poly.pdbx_seq_one_letter_code
_entity_poly.pdbx_strand_id
1 'polypeptide(L)'
;IMDRLPLRYKLILLAAPTLLLVVAVTVVDILNLTEANRDLQVAQRVSHLVAHNSALVHELQKERGLSAGYLGNRGEQFAKKLKQQRNLTDAAFKRWEEYLASRGGRILDETQRIAISEIEN
;
A
#
# COMPACT_ATOMS: atom_id res chain seq x y z
N ILE A 1 -56.85 14.79 -15.47
CA ILE A 1 -55.56 14.97 -16.19
C ILE A 1 -54.81 13.65 -16.46
N MET A 2 -55.14 12.55 -15.74
CA MET A 2 -54.52 11.22 -15.90
C MET A 2 -55.09 10.34 -17.03
N ASP A 3 -56.17 10.78 -17.70
CA ASP A 3 -56.92 9.94 -18.66
C ASP A 3 -56.61 10.20 -20.14
N ARG A 4 -55.70 11.13 -20.46
CA ARG A 4 -55.29 11.44 -21.85
C ARG A 4 -53.81 11.19 -22.15
N LEU A 5 -53.12 10.41 -21.32
CA LEU A 5 -51.73 10.04 -21.57
C LEU A 5 -51.68 8.71 -22.32
N PRO A 6 -51.06 8.64 -23.52
CA PRO A 6 -50.94 7.39 -24.25
C PRO A 6 -50.14 6.36 -23.42
N LEU A 7 -50.50 5.08 -23.56
CA LEU A 7 -50.05 3.95 -22.72
C LEU A 7 -48.53 3.94 -22.43
N ARG A 8 -47.71 4.35 -23.40
CA ARG A 8 -46.26 4.54 -23.28
C ARG A 8 -45.82 5.41 -22.09
N TYR A 9 -46.51 6.51 -21.81
CA TYR A 9 -46.13 7.39 -20.70
C TYR A 9 -46.58 6.84 -19.33
N LYS A 10 -47.67 6.05 -19.26
CA LYS A 10 -48.05 5.33 -18.04
C LYS A 10 -47.00 4.28 -17.67
N LEU A 11 -46.43 3.59 -18.66
CA LEU A 11 -45.34 2.64 -18.46
C LEU A 11 -44.04 3.33 -18.03
N ILE A 12 -43.67 4.46 -18.67
CA ILE A 12 -42.49 5.25 -18.29
C ILE A 12 -42.65 5.82 -16.88
N LEU A 13 -43.82 6.33 -16.50
CA LEU A 13 -44.06 6.89 -15.16
C LEU A 13 -43.89 5.83 -14.05
N LEU A 14 -44.24 4.57 -14.35
CA LEU A 14 -44.09 3.45 -13.42
C LEU A 14 -42.63 2.97 -13.34
N ALA A 15 -41.92 2.90 -14.48
CA ALA A 15 -40.57 2.35 -14.55
C ALA A 15 -39.45 3.38 -14.26
N ALA A 16 -39.68 4.65 -14.54
CA ALA A 16 -38.72 5.74 -14.34
C ALA A 16 -38.19 5.85 -12.90
N PRO A 17 -39.01 5.84 -11.83
CA PRO A 17 -38.49 5.97 -10.47
C PRO A 17 -37.57 4.80 -10.08
N THR A 18 -37.90 3.56 -10.49
CA THR A 18 -37.04 2.39 -10.25
C THR A 18 -35.72 2.50 -11.00
N LEU A 19 -35.77 2.93 -12.27
CA LEU A 19 -34.56 3.13 -13.08
C LEU A 19 -33.65 4.22 -12.46
N LEU A 20 -34.25 5.32 -12.02
CA LEU A 20 -33.54 6.45 -11.42
C LEU A 20 -32.87 6.05 -10.10
N LEU A 21 -33.55 5.23 -9.28
CA LEU A 21 -32.99 4.70 -8.05
C LEU A 21 -31.76 3.80 -8.31
N VAL A 22 -31.84 2.90 -9.30
CA VAL A 22 -30.71 2.06 -9.69
C VAL A 22 -29.53 2.91 -10.19
N VAL A 23 -29.78 3.93 -11.00
CA VAL A 23 -28.73 4.85 -11.46
C VAL A 23 -28.11 5.62 -10.29
N ALA A 24 -28.92 6.13 -9.37
CA ALA A 24 -28.43 6.85 -8.20
C ALA A 24 -27.54 5.98 -7.30
N VAL A 25 -27.99 4.75 -6.99
CA VAL A 25 -27.21 3.80 -6.17
C VAL A 25 -25.91 3.44 -6.88
N THR A 26 -25.95 3.10 -8.17
CA THR A 26 -24.75 2.72 -8.92
C THR A 26 -23.73 3.85 -9.04
N VAL A 27 -24.16 5.12 -9.16
CA VAL A 27 -23.25 6.26 -9.15
C VAL A 27 -22.56 6.41 -7.79
N VAL A 28 -23.30 6.30 -6.69
CA VAL A 28 -22.73 6.34 -5.35
C VAL A 28 -21.74 5.19 -5.12
N ASP A 29 -22.08 3.98 -5.55
CA ASP A 29 -21.21 2.81 -5.44
C ASP A 29 -19.92 2.97 -6.24
N ILE A 30 -20.00 3.55 -7.46
CA ILE A 30 -18.80 3.83 -8.28
C ILE A 30 -17.87 4.81 -7.56
N LEU A 31 -18.42 5.87 -6.94
CA LEU A 31 -17.62 6.84 -6.19
C LEU A 31 -16.94 6.16 -4.98
N ASN A 32 -17.68 5.38 -4.20
CA ASN A 32 -17.13 4.65 -3.05
C ASN A 32 -16.09 3.59 -3.46
N LEU A 33 -16.26 2.96 -4.63
CA LEU A 33 -15.30 2.00 -5.16
C LEU A 33 -13.93 2.65 -5.43
N THR A 34 -13.91 3.93 -5.82
CA THR A 34 -12.65 4.62 -6.10
C THR A 34 -11.83 4.88 -4.83
N GLU A 35 -12.49 5.17 -3.72
CA GLU A 35 -11.82 5.34 -2.42
C GLU A 35 -11.27 4.02 -1.88
N ALA A 36 -12.11 2.97 -1.84
CA ALA A 36 -11.67 1.65 -1.37
C ALA A 36 -10.49 1.07 -2.18
N ASN A 37 -10.49 1.27 -3.50
CA ASN A 37 -9.35 0.85 -4.34
C ASN A 37 -8.08 1.67 -4.05
N ARG A 38 -8.21 2.94 -3.70
CA ARG A 38 -7.07 3.81 -3.38
C ARG A 38 -6.41 3.38 -2.07
N ASP A 39 -7.19 3.08 -1.04
CA ASP A 39 -6.69 2.61 0.25
C ASP A 39 -5.96 1.26 0.12
N LEU A 40 -6.51 0.35 -0.69
CA LEU A 40 -5.85 -0.92 -1.00
C LEU A 40 -4.51 -0.73 -1.69
N GLN A 41 -4.39 0.20 -2.65
CA GLN A 41 -3.12 0.49 -3.32
C GLN A 41 -2.08 1.08 -2.35
N VAL A 42 -2.51 1.92 -1.41
CA VAL A 42 -1.63 2.51 -0.40
C VAL A 42 -1.16 1.43 0.57
N ALA A 43 -2.08 0.61 1.09
CA ALA A 43 -1.76 -0.51 1.96
C ALA A 43 -0.78 -1.48 1.30
N GLN A 44 -0.96 -1.80 0.02
CA GLN A 44 -0.01 -2.60 -0.75
C GLN A 44 1.36 -1.94 -0.86
N ARG A 45 1.43 -0.65 -1.18
CA ARG A 45 2.69 0.10 -1.27
C ARG A 45 3.45 0.14 0.06
N VAL A 46 2.74 0.39 1.16
CA VAL A 46 3.31 0.38 2.52
C VAL A 46 3.76 -1.04 2.90
N SER A 47 2.97 -2.06 2.60
CA SER A 47 3.34 -3.47 2.83
C SER A 47 4.64 -3.85 2.12
N HIS A 48 4.80 -3.44 0.85
CA HIS A 48 6.04 -3.65 0.12
C HIS A 48 7.23 -2.91 0.75
N LEU A 49 7.05 -1.68 1.25
CA LEU A 49 8.10 -0.96 1.97
C LEU A 49 8.49 -1.70 3.26
N VAL A 50 7.50 -2.14 4.05
CA VAL A 50 7.72 -2.92 5.27
C VAL A 50 8.46 -4.22 4.98
N ALA A 51 8.15 -4.90 3.88
CA ALA A 51 8.86 -6.11 3.46
C ALA A 51 10.36 -5.84 3.18
N HIS A 52 10.70 -4.76 2.45
CA HIS A 52 12.08 -4.39 2.19
C HIS A 52 12.83 -3.97 3.46
N ASN A 53 12.16 -3.21 4.36
CA ASN A 53 12.71 -2.86 5.67
C ASN A 53 12.99 -4.10 6.51
N SER A 54 12.04 -5.04 6.57
CA SER A 54 12.17 -6.29 7.33
C SER A 54 13.34 -7.14 6.82
N ALA A 55 13.51 -7.24 5.50
CA ALA A 55 14.63 -7.95 4.89
C ALA A 55 15.98 -7.32 5.28
N LEU A 56 16.10 -5.99 5.22
CA LEU A 56 17.32 -5.29 5.64
C LEU A 56 17.59 -5.47 7.14
N VAL A 57 16.56 -5.31 7.99
CA VAL A 57 16.66 -5.53 9.44
C VAL A 57 17.11 -6.95 9.75
N HIS A 58 16.62 -7.95 9.02
CA HIS A 58 17.01 -9.34 9.21
C HIS A 58 18.51 -9.57 8.95
N GLU A 59 19.07 -8.99 7.88
CA GLU A 59 20.52 -9.06 7.61
C GLU A 59 21.34 -8.30 8.67
N LEU A 60 20.90 -7.10 9.06
CA LEU A 60 21.55 -6.31 10.12
C LEU A 60 21.56 -7.06 11.46
N GLN A 61 20.48 -7.77 11.81
CA GLN A 61 20.42 -8.56 13.03
C GLN A 61 21.43 -9.72 13.02
N LYS A 62 21.56 -10.42 11.89
CA LYS A 62 22.58 -11.46 11.71
C LYS A 62 23.99 -10.88 11.83
N GLU A 63 24.24 -9.75 11.19
CA GLU A 63 25.54 -9.07 11.29
C GLU A 63 25.86 -8.64 12.71
N ARG A 64 24.88 -8.08 13.44
CA ARG A 64 25.03 -7.70 14.84
C ARG A 64 25.38 -8.90 15.72
N GLY A 65 24.70 -10.02 15.54
CA GLY A 65 24.98 -11.26 16.27
C GLY A 65 26.38 -11.80 15.97
N LEU A 66 26.79 -11.82 14.71
CA LEU A 66 28.13 -12.24 14.30
C LEU A 66 29.23 -11.28 14.76
N SER A 67 28.96 -9.98 14.78
CA SER A 67 29.88 -8.96 15.29
C SER A 67 30.10 -9.12 16.79
N ALA A 68 29.03 -9.37 17.55
CA ALA A 68 29.14 -9.66 18.97
C ALA A 68 29.95 -10.94 19.23
N GLY A 69 29.72 -12.01 18.46
CA GLY A 69 30.51 -13.24 18.53
C GLY A 69 31.98 -13.03 18.16
N TYR A 70 32.26 -12.22 17.14
CA TYR A 70 33.62 -11.84 16.73
C TYR A 70 34.35 -11.10 17.85
N LEU A 71 33.71 -10.09 18.47
CA LEU A 71 34.29 -9.35 19.59
C LEU A 71 34.49 -10.23 20.83
N GLY A 72 33.50 -11.07 21.16
CA GLY A 72 33.56 -11.96 22.33
C GLY A 72 34.63 -13.05 22.24
N ASN A 73 35.05 -13.41 21.02
CA ASN A 73 36.03 -14.47 20.78
C ASN A 73 37.33 -13.96 20.13
N ARG A 74 37.71 -12.69 20.39
CA ARG A 74 38.95 -12.06 19.88
C ARG A 74 39.17 -12.22 18.37
N GLY A 75 38.09 -12.36 17.61
CA GLY A 75 38.10 -12.43 16.15
C GLY A 75 38.34 -13.80 15.52
N GLU A 76 38.61 -14.88 16.27
CA GLU A 76 39.07 -16.14 15.66
C GLU A 76 37.96 -16.96 14.98
N GLN A 77 36.86 -17.28 15.67
CA GLN A 77 35.85 -18.20 15.12
C GLN A 77 34.86 -17.54 14.14
N PHE A 78 34.69 -16.22 14.19
CA PHE A 78 33.61 -15.55 13.48
C PHE A 78 34.06 -14.68 12.31
N ALA A 79 35.38 -14.47 12.10
CA ALA A 79 35.90 -13.58 11.05
C ALA A 79 35.34 -13.90 9.66
N LYS A 80 35.39 -15.18 9.26
CA LYS A 80 34.96 -15.62 7.92
C LYS A 80 33.45 -15.43 7.73
N LYS A 81 32.65 -15.82 8.73
CA LYS A 81 31.18 -15.69 8.71
C LYS A 81 30.76 -14.21 8.73
N LEU A 82 31.43 -13.38 9.53
CA LEU A 82 31.16 -11.95 9.60
C LEU A 82 31.46 -11.24 8.27
N LYS A 83 32.58 -11.58 7.60
CA LYS A 83 32.90 -11.04 6.27
C LYS A 83 31.83 -11.41 5.24
N GLN A 84 31.38 -12.66 5.24
CA GLN A 84 30.30 -13.10 4.35
C GLN A 84 28.98 -12.37 4.67
N GLN A 85 28.64 -12.22 5.95
CA GLN A 85 27.41 -11.55 6.37
C GLN A 85 27.41 -10.06 5.99
N ARG A 86 28.54 -9.36 6.12
CA ARG A 86 28.67 -7.96 5.67
C ARG A 86 28.28 -7.79 4.20
N ASN A 87 28.77 -8.67 3.32
CA ASN A 87 28.39 -8.63 1.91
C ASN A 87 26.87 -8.83 1.70
N LEU A 88 26.22 -9.64 2.53
CA LEU A 88 24.77 -9.86 2.48
C LEU A 88 24.00 -8.63 2.97
N THR A 89 24.46 -8.00 4.07
CA THR A 89 23.90 -6.75 4.57
C THR A 89 24.03 -5.63 3.54
N ASP A 90 25.21 -5.48 2.93
CA ASP A 90 25.46 -4.47 1.89
C ASP A 90 24.54 -4.69 0.68
N ALA A 91 24.36 -5.94 0.25
CA ALA A 91 23.45 -6.28 -0.83
C ALA A 91 21.97 -5.97 -0.47
N ALA A 92 21.55 -6.26 0.75
CA ALA A 92 20.21 -5.92 1.23
C ALA A 92 20.01 -4.41 1.35
N PHE A 93 21.02 -3.68 1.83
CA PHE A 93 21.00 -2.23 1.92
C PHE A 93 20.87 -1.58 0.54
N LYS A 94 21.63 -2.06 -0.45
CA LYS A 94 21.54 -1.59 -1.83
C LYS A 94 20.14 -1.80 -2.43
N ARG A 95 19.54 -2.98 -2.23
CA ARG A 95 18.16 -3.25 -2.69
C ARG A 95 17.14 -2.33 -2.03
N TRP A 96 17.31 -2.06 -0.74
CA TRP A 96 16.46 -1.13 0.00
C TRP A 96 16.59 0.31 -0.53
N GLU A 97 17.81 0.75 -0.80
CA GLU A 97 18.10 2.07 -1.38
C GLU A 97 17.50 2.21 -2.79
N GLU A 98 17.66 1.20 -3.65
CA GLU A 98 17.05 1.15 -4.98
C GLU A 98 15.51 1.20 -4.91
N TYR A 99 14.91 0.50 -3.95
CA TYR A 99 13.46 0.56 -3.71
C TYR A 99 13.01 1.95 -3.27
N LEU A 100 13.72 2.58 -2.32
CA LEU A 100 13.39 3.93 -1.87
C LEU A 100 13.61 4.99 -2.95
N ALA A 101 14.67 4.91 -3.74
CA ALA A 101 14.90 5.83 -4.84
C ALA A 101 13.80 5.74 -5.90
N SER A 102 13.30 4.53 -6.19
CA SER A 102 12.28 4.31 -7.23
C SER A 102 10.84 4.58 -6.77
N ARG A 103 10.53 4.37 -5.48
CA ARG A 103 9.15 4.39 -4.94
C ARG A 103 8.97 5.30 -3.72
N GLY A 104 10.03 5.60 -2.97
CA GLY A 104 9.97 6.31 -1.68
C GLY A 104 9.34 7.68 -1.75
N GLY A 105 9.67 8.49 -2.77
CA GLY A 105 9.07 9.82 -2.95
C GLY A 105 7.55 9.80 -3.17
N ARG A 106 7.02 8.78 -3.85
CA ARG A 106 5.57 8.64 -4.06
C ARG A 106 4.84 8.13 -2.82
N ILE A 107 5.48 7.24 -2.05
CA ILE A 107 4.89 6.70 -0.82
C ILE A 107 4.73 7.80 0.23
N LEU A 108 5.74 8.65 0.41
CA LEU A 108 5.73 9.73 1.39
C LEU A 108 4.68 10.81 1.06
N ASP A 109 4.57 11.22 -0.22
CA ASP A 109 3.56 12.21 -0.65
C ASP A 109 2.12 11.67 -0.50
N GLU A 110 1.90 10.41 -0.86
CA GLU A 110 0.55 9.81 -0.82
C GLU A 110 0.08 9.52 0.61
N THR A 111 0.99 9.11 1.50
CA THR A 111 0.69 8.93 2.94
C THR A 111 0.34 10.28 3.59
N GLN A 112 1.04 11.37 3.24
CA GLN A 112 0.69 12.70 3.72
C GLN A 112 -0.69 13.14 3.21
N ARG A 113 -1.02 12.88 1.94
CA ARG A 113 -2.33 13.23 1.36
C ARG A 113 -3.49 12.55 2.07
N ILE A 114 -3.35 11.28 2.44
CA ILE A 114 -4.40 10.52 3.16
C ILE A 114 -4.55 11.05 4.59
N ALA A 115 -3.43 11.30 5.27
CA ALA A 115 -3.46 11.87 6.60
C ALA A 115 -4.13 13.26 6.62
N ILE A 116 -3.97 14.07 5.57
CA ILE A 116 -4.65 15.36 5.45
C ILE A 116 -6.15 15.18 5.16
N SER A 117 -6.54 14.27 4.26
CA SER A 117 -7.96 14.05 3.95
C SER A 117 -8.77 13.50 5.12
N GLU A 118 -8.14 12.76 6.03
CA GLU A 118 -8.80 12.24 7.24
C GLU A 118 -8.91 13.28 8.37
N ILE A 119 -8.16 14.39 8.28
CA ILE A 119 -8.30 15.54 9.20
C ILE A 119 -9.38 16.52 8.71
N GLU A 120 -9.63 16.56 7.39
CA GLU A 120 -10.63 17.45 6.77
C GLU A 120 -12.06 16.91 6.76
N ASN A 121 -12.27 15.65 7.16
CA ASN A 121 -13.57 14.96 7.23
C ASN A 121 -13.99 14.74 8.70
#